data_AF-A0A6A5YRN7-F1
#
_entry.id   AF-A0A6A5YRN7-F1
#
_cell.length_a   1.000
_cell.length_b   1.000
_cell.length_c   1.000
_cell.angle_alpha   90.00
_cell.angle_beta   90.00
_cell.angle_gamma   90.00
#
_symmetry.space_group_name_H-M   'P 1'
#
loop_
_entity.id
_entity.type
_entity.pdbx_description
1 polymer ?
#
loop_
_entity_poly.entity_id
_entity_poly.type
_entity_poly.pdbx_seq_one_letter_code
_entity_poly.pdbx_strand_id
1 'polypeptide(L)' 'MPNLLGRKWPAPIGRVMAPFYVSGLVVLYGVNAFSNTLAATDEFKNDPRNPAIKNQNANGH' A
#
# COMPACT_ATOMS: atom_id res chain seq x y z
N MET A 1 20.73 35.53 -4.64
CA MET A 1 19.46 34.81 -4.87
C MET A 1 18.99 34.22 -3.55
N PRO A 2 17.95 34.76 -2.87
CA PRO A 2 17.36 34.08 -1.73
C PRO A 2 16.77 32.74 -2.20
N ASN A 3 17.07 31.67 -1.47
CA ASN A 3 16.65 30.31 -1.80
C ASN A 3 15.11 30.21 -1.69
N LEU A 4 14.42 29.81 -2.77
CA LEU A 4 12.94 29.80 -2.87
C LEU A 4 12.25 28.91 -1.81
N LEU A 5 13.01 28.01 -1.18
CA LEU A 5 12.51 27.00 -0.24
C LEU A 5 12.85 27.29 1.24
N GLY A 6 13.32 28.50 1.56
CA GLY A 6 13.74 28.85 2.92
C GLY A 6 14.91 27.99 3.43
N ARG A 7 15.24 28.11 4.71
CA ARG A 7 16.32 27.34 5.37
C ARG A 7 15.75 26.01 5.88
N LYS A 8 16.32 24.88 5.45
CA LYS A 8 15.98 23.54 5.98
C LYS A 8 16.70 23.30 7.31
N TRP A 9 15.93 23.00 8.36
CA TRP A 9 16.44 22.69 9.69
C TRP A 9 16.42 21.17 9.95
N PRO A 10 17.49 20.57 10.48
CA PRO A 10 17.57 19.12 10.70
C PRO A 10 16.85 18.70 11.98
N ALA A 11 15.52 18.73 11.98
CA ALA A 11 14.72 18.19 13.08
C ALA A 11 14.76 16.65 13.10
N PRO A 12 14.78 15.99 14.28
CA PRO A 12 14.88 14.53 14.41
C PRO A 12 13.56 13.80 14.14
N ILE A 13 12.92 14.07 13.00
CA ILE A 13 11.59 13.54 12.65
C ILE A 13 11.62 12.02 12.48
N GLY A 14 12.66 11.48 11.82
CA GLY A 14 12.74 10.04 11.54
C GLY A 14 12.72 9.16 12.78
N ARG A 15 13.43 9.58 13.86
CA ARG A 15 13.50 8.80 15.11
C ARG A 15 12.15 8.80 15.86
N VAL A 16 11.50 9.96 15.95
CA VAL A 16 10.22 10.10 16.66
C VAL A 16 9.09 9.44 15.88
N MET A 17 9.15 9.50 14.55
CA MET A 17 8.11 8.94 13.68
C MET A 17 8.29 7.44 13.39
N ALA A 18 9.44 6.85 13.75
CA ALA A 18 9.76 5.44 13.51
C ALA A 18 8.62 4.45 13.86
N PRO A 19 8.00 4.48 15.06
CA PRO A 19 6.91 3.55 15.38
C PRO A 19 5.69 3.69 14.47
N PHE A 20 5.39 4.89 13.96
CA PHE A 20 4.29 5.11 13.02
C PHE A 20 4.60 4.61 11.61
N TYR A 21 5.85 4.74 11.17
CA TYR A 21 6.27 4.14 9.89
C TYR A 21 6.22 2.62 9.96
N VAL A 22 6.73 2.04 11.05
CA VAL A 22 6.68 0.58 11.27
C VAL A 22 5.24 0.09 11.33
N SER A 23 4.37 0.73 12.13
CA SER A 23 2.97 0.33 12.21
C SER A 23 2.24 0.48 10.87
N GLY A 24 2.51 1.56 10.13
CA GLY A 24 1.97 1.76 8.78
C GLY A 24 2.36 0.62 7.82
N LEU A 25 3.61 0.16 7.85
CA LEU A 25 4.07 -0.96 7.03
C LEU A 25 3.40 -2.28 7.44
N VAL A 26 3.25 -2.54 8.74
CA VAL A 26 2.58 -3.74 9.25
C VAL A 26 1.10 -3.75 8.83
N VAL A 27 0.40 -2.63 8.99
CA VAL A 27 -1.00 -2.51 8.59
C VAL A 27 -1.15 -2.65 7.07
N LEU A 28 -0.27 -2.02 6.29
CA LEU A 28 -0.28 -2.15 4.84
C LEU A 28 -0.15 -3.62 4.41
N TYR A 29 0.80 -4.35 5.00
CA TYR A 29 0.97 -5.78 4.73
C TYR A 29 -0.27 -6.59 5.14
N GLY A 30 -0.79 -6.36 6.34
CA GLY A 30 -1.97 -7.06 6.86
C GLY A 30 -3.21 -6.84 5.99
N VAL A 31 -3.49 -5.58 5.63
CA VAL A 31 -4.62 -5.22 4.76
C VAL A 31 -4.44 -5.81 3.37
N ASN A 32 -3.25 -5.72 2.77
CA ASN A 32 -3.00 -6.27 1.44
C ASN A 32 -3.24 -7.79 1.41
N ALA A 33 -2.69 -8.53 2.38
CA ALA A 33 -2.88 -9.97 2.49
C ALA A 33 -4.36 -10.33 2.69
N PHE A 34 -5.05 -9.62 3.59
CA PHE A 34 -6.46 -9.87 3.87
C PHE A 34 -7.36 -9.53 2.67
N SER A 35 -7.12 -8.43 1.98
CA SER A 35 -7.84 -8.07 0.75
C SER A 35 -7.71 -9.13 -0.33
N ASN A 36 -6.51 -9.72 -0.52
CA ASN A 36 -6.33 -10.83 -1.45
C ASN A 36 -7.15 -12.06 -1.05
N THR A 37 -7.23 -12.39 0.25
CA THR A 37 -8.06 -13.52 0.71
C THR A 37 -9.55 -13.27 0.53
N LEU A 38 -10.02 -12.04 0.76
CA LEU A 38 -11.44 -11.70 0.62
C LEU A 38 -11.86 -11.66 -0.84
N ALA A 39 -10.99 -11.18 -1.72
CA ALA A 39 -11.22 -11.20 -3.16
C ALA A 39 -11.31 -12.62 -3.74
N ALA A 40 -10.83 -13.64 -3.03
CA ALA A 40 -10.92 -15.04 -3.43
C ALA A 40 -12.16 -15.78 -2.87
N THR A 41 -13.01 -15.09 -2.09
CA THR A 41 -14.25 -15.69 -1.55
C THR A 41 -15.28 -15.95 -2.65
N ASP A 42 -16.22 -16.87 -2.38
CA ASP A 42 -17.18 -17.32 -3.39
C ASP A 42 -18.06 -16.21 -3.98
N GLU A 43 -18.34 -15.18 -3.19
CA GLU A 43 -19.13 -14.00 -3.59
C GLU A 43 -18.36 -13.09 -4.55
N PHE A 44 -17.08 -12.82 -4.26
CA PHE A 44 -16.30 -11.78 -4.95
C PHE A 44 -15.29 -12.33 -5.98
N LYS A 45 -15.08 -13.65 -6.02
CA LYS A 45 -14.13 -14.29 -6.96
C LYS A 45 -14.49 -14.10 -8.43
N ASN A 46 -15.79 -13.95 -8.74
CA ASN A 46 -16.30 -13.80 -10.11
C ASN A 46 -16.73 -12.36 -10.43
N ASP A 47 -16.48 -11.39 -9.55
CA ASP A 47 -16.78 -9.99 -9.82
C ASP A 47 -15.86 -9.48 -10.96
N PRO A 48 -16.39 -8.96 -12.08
CA PRO A 48 -15.58 -8.44 -13.20
C PRO A 48 -14.64 -7.29 -12.81
N ARG A 49 -14.84 -6.67 -11.64
CA ARG A 49 -13.95 -5.64 -11.08
C ARG A 49 -12.77 -6.21 -10.31
N ASN A 50 -12.78 -7.51 -10.03
CA ASN A 50 -11.70 -8.18 -9.31
C ASN A 50 -10.43 -8.20 -10.18
N PRO A 51 -9.34 -7.52 -9.75
CA PRO A 51 -8.12 -7.45 -10.53
C PRO A 51 -7.46 -8.82 -10.74
N ALA A 52 -7.77 -9.82 -9.90
CA ALA A 52 -7.30 -11.18 -10.09
C ALA A 52 -7.79 -11.80 -11.41
N ILE A 53 -9.04 -11.55 -11.80
CA ILE A 53 -9.62 -12.06 -13.06
C ILE A 53 -8.97 -11.37 -14.26
N LYS A 54 -8.77 -10.05 -14.17
CA LYS A 54 -8.10 -9.27 -15.22
C LYS A 54 -6.67 -9.77 -15.46
N ASN A 55 -5.95 -10.09 -14.39
CA ASN A 55 -4.57 -10.60 -14.48
C ASN A 55 -4.50 -12.08 -14.90
N GLN A 56 -5.52 -12.89 -14.60
CA GLN A 56 -5.64 -14.26 -15.13
C GLN A 56 -5.77 -14.28 -16.65
N ASN A 57 -6.62 -13.41 -17.21
CA ASN A 57 -6.80 -13.30 -18.66
C ASN A 57 -5.55 -12.77 -19.39
N ALA A 58 -4.66 -12.05 -18.69
CA ALA A 58 -3.41 -11.52 -19.26
C ALA A 58 -2.25 -12.55 -19.23
N ASN A 59 -2.29 -13.54 -18.35
CA ASN A 59 -1.28 -14.59 -18.22
C ASN A 59 -1.69 -15.93 -18.87
N GLY A 60 -2.91 -16.02 -19.41
CA GLY A 60 -3.36 -17.15 -20.22
C GLY A 60 -2.86 -17.00 -21.66
N HIS A 61 -1.86 -17.82 -22.03
CA HIS A 61 -1.66 -18.23 -23.41
C HIS A 61 -2.77 -19.20 -23.81
#